data_AF-A0A8C7QFI9-F1
#
_entry.id   AF-A0A8C7QFI9-F1
#
_cell.length_a   1.000
_cell.length_b   1.000
_cell.length_c   1.000
_cell.angle_alpha   90.00
_cell.angle_beta   90.00
_cell.angle_gamma   90.00
#
_symmetry.space_group_name_H-M   'P 1'
#
loop_
_entity.id
_entity.type
_entity.pdbx_description
1 polymer ?
#
loop_
_entity_poly.entity_id
_entity_poly.type
_entity_poly.pdbx_seq_one_letter_code
_entity_poly.pdbx_strand_id
1 'polypeptide(L)'
;METSSRDLEKEKRRLQNILATGQEEPRPSRPRNISLDQGPEEERDRFQEVLDEIEERKEFLEEMTALGKGKQYRNIINTEISQKIRELEVIDKARSAELRTIMPEKKTE
;
A
#
# COMPACT_ATOMS: atom_id res chain seq x y z
N MET A 1 -24.60 19.63 3.71
CA MET A 1 -23.28 20.11 3.25
C MET A 1 -22.41 20.29 4.48
N GLU A 2 -21.65 19.26 4.89
CA GLU A 2 -20.92 19.34 6.18
C GLU A 2 -19.69 18.40 6.23
N THR A 3 -18.81 18.49 5.23
CA THR A 3 -17.55 17.71 5.19
C THR A 3 -16.29 18.58 5.21
N SER A 4 -16.36 19.90 4.99
CA SER A 4 -15.16 20.74 4.80
C SER A 4 -14.31 21.03 6.06
N SER A 5 -14.85 20.95 7.28
CA SER A 5 -14.05 21.34 8.47
C SER A 5 -12.98 20.31 8.83
N ARG A 6 -13.24 19.02 8.61
CA ARG A 6 -12.28 17.96 8.98
C ARG A 6 -11.07 17.92 8.07
N ASP A 7 -11.24 18.22 6.78
CA ASP A 7 -10.14 18.27 5.83
C ASP A 7 -9.28 19.53 6.03
N LEU A 8 -9.90 20.66 6.36
CA LEU A 8 -9.17 21.89 6.72
C LEU A 8 -8.30 21.72 7.98
N GLU A 9 -8.80 21.02 8.99
CA GLU A 9 -8.06 20.79 10.23
C GLU A 9 -6.86 19.87 10.03
N LYS A 10 -7.01 18.84 9.18
CA LYS A 10 -5.90 17.96 8.76
C LYS A 10 -4.85 18.72 7.96
N GLU A 11 -5.27 19.51 6.98
CA GLU A 11 -4.33 20.27 6.14
C GLU A 11 -3.60 21.34 6.96
N LYS A 12 -4.30 22.00 7.89
CA LYS A 12 -3.69 22.96 8.81
C LYS A 12 -2.61 22.31 9.69
N ARG A 13 -2.86 21.10 10.18
CA ARG A 13 -1.91 20.34 11.01
C ARG A 13 -0.71 19.87 10.19
N ARG A 14 -0.94 19.40 8.96
CA ARG A 14 0.10 19.06 7.98
C ARG A 14 1.04 20.26 7.73
N LEU A 15 0.46 21.43 7.40
CA LEU A 15 1.22 22.65 7.11
C LEU A 15 2.01 23.17 8.33
N GLN A 16 1.44 23.09 9.55
CA GLN A 16 2.18 23.43 10.77
C GLN A 16 3.41 22.55 10.96
N ASN A 17 3.29 21.24 10.70
CA ASN A 17 4.41 20.31 10.89
C ASN A 17 5.53 20.54 9.86
N ILE A 18 5.16 20.87 8.61
CA ILE A 18 6.09 21.25 7.54
C ILE A 18 6.84 22.54 7.92
N LEU A 19 6.14 23.57 8.39
CA LEU A 19 6.77 24.84 8.77
C LEU A 19 7.67 24.72 10.01
N ALA A 20 7.29 23.88 10.98
CA ALA A 20 8.02 23.75 12.24
C ALA A 20 9.22 22.78 12.14
N THR A 21 9.09 21.69 11.37
CA THR A 21 10.07 20.58 11.37
C THR A 21 10.61 20.24 9.98
N GLY A 22 10.02 20.80 8.91
CA GLY A 22 10.36 20.46 7.53
C GLY A 22 9.91 19.08 7.09
N GLN A 23 9.13 18.36 7.91
CA GLN A 23 8.68 16.99 7.63
C GLN A 23 7.16 16.91 7.63
N GLU A 24 6.63 16.27 6.58
CA GLU A 24 5.21 15.91 6.51
C GLU A 24 4.91 14.80 7.55
N GLU A 25 3.76 14.87 8.23
CA GLU A 25 3.38 13.82 9.18
C GLU A 25 3.29 12.48 8.44
N PRO A 26 3.95 11.40 8.91
CA PRO A 26 3.72 10.08 8.35
C PRO A 26 2.26 9.71 8.59
N ARG A 27 1.55 9.38 7.51
CA ARG A 27 0.17 8.88 7.59
C ARG A 27 0.16 7.72 8.59
N PRO A 28 -0.79 7.67 9.54
CA PRO A 28 -0.84 6.57 10.48
C PRO A 28 -1.09 5.29 9.69
N SER A 29 -0.04 4.47 9.53
CA SER A 29 -0.18 3.09 9.08
C SER A 29 -1.17 2.42 10.02
N ARG A 30 -2.40 2.19 9.53
CA ARG A 30 -3.39 1.46 10.30
C ARG A 30 -2.82 0.06 10.56
N PRO A 31 -2.76 -0.41 11.81
CA PRO A 31 -2.51 -1.82 12.07
C PRO A 31 -3.76 -2.57 11.61
N ARG A 32 -3.76 -3.11 10.40
CA ARG A 32 -4.91 -3.89 9.92
C ARG A 32 -4.75 -5.33 10.40
N ASN A 33 -5.62 -5.69 11.34
CA ASN A 33 -5.93 -7.05 11.70
C ASN A 33 -6.11 -7.87 10.42
N ILE A 34 -5.35 -8.95 10.31
CA ILE A 34 -5.40 -9.90 9.21
C ILE A 34 -6.69 -10.73 9.44
N SER A 35 -7.85 -10.19 9.04
CA SER A 35 -9.08 -10.96 8.98
C SER A 35 -9.00 -11.84 7.72
N LEU A 36 -8.77 -13.14 7.93
CA LEU A 36 -8.57 -14.19 6.93
C LEU A 36 -9.86 -14.63 6.21
N ASP A 37 -10.83 -13.75 6.03
CA ASP A 37 -12.10 -14.07 5.37
C ASP A 37 -12.43 -12.94 4.39
N GLN A 38 -11.92 -13.05 3.16
CA GLN A 38 -12.15 -12.04 2.11
C GLN A 38 -12.64 -12.74 0.85
N GLY A 39 -13.86 -12.42 0.43
CA GLY A 39 -14.44 -12.94 -0.82
C GLY A 39 -13.71 -12.40 -2.07
N PRO A 40 -14.03 -12.92 -3.27
CA PRO A 40 -13.33 -12.59 -4.52
C PRO A 40 -13.40 -11.10 -4.91
N GLU A 41 -14.39 -10.37 -4.42
CA GLU A 41 -14.52 -8.92 -4.63
C GLU A 41 -13.63 -8.11 -3.68
N GLU A 42 -13.40 -8.60 -2.46
CA GLU A 42 -12.50 -8.00 -1.47
C GLU A 42 -11.02 -8.28 -1.80
N GLU A 43 -10.71 -9.45 -2.38
CA GLU A 43 -9.36 -9.75 -2.83
C GLU A 43 -8.88 -8.78 -3.92
N ARG A 44 -9.79 -8.28 -4.78
CA ARG A 44 -9.49 -7.25 -5.79
C ARG A 44 -9.02 -5.95 -5.16
N ASP A 45 -9.74 -5.51 -4.13
CA ASP A 45 -9.40 -4.31 -3.37
C ASP A 45 -8.03 -4.47 -2.72
N ARG A 46 -7.77 -5.63 -2.09
CA ARG A 46 -6.48 -5.88 -1.41
C ARG A 46 -5.27 -5.82 -2.35
N PHE A 47 -5.37 -6.34 -3.57
CA PHE A 47 -4.25 -6.29 -4.52
C PHE A 47 -3.92 -4.85 -4.92
N GLN A 48 -4.94 -4.01 -5.12
CA GLN A 48 -4.73 -2.60 -5.42
C GLN A 48 -4.12 -1.87 -4.21
N GLU A 49 -4.62 -2.13 -3.00
CA GLU A 49 -4.05 -1.56 -1.78
C GLU A 49 -2.55 -1.90 -1.64
N VAL A 50 -2.15 -3.13 -1.91
CA VAL A 50 -0.74 -3.53 -1.79
C VAL A 50 0.14 -2.85 -2.86
N LEU A 51 -0.40 -2.57 -4.05
CA LEU A 51 0.30 -1.78 -5.07
C LEU A 51 0.50 -0.34 -4.61
N ASP A 52 -0.56 0.30 -4.12
CA ASP A 52 -0.51 1.66 -3.59
C ASP A 52 0.50 1.76 -2.44
N GLU A 53 0.50 0.78 -1.54
CA GLU A 53 1.45 0.70 -0.44
C GLU A 53 2.90 0.54 -0.94
N ILE A 54 3.16 -0.17 -2.04
CA ILE A 54 4.52 -0.26 -2.63
C ILE A 54 4.94 1.10 -3.19
N GLU A 55 4.03 1.81 -3.86
CA GLU A 55 4.28 3.14 -4.42
C GLU A 55 4.62 4.15 -3.31
N GLU A 56 3.81 4.20 -2.24
CA GLU A 56 4.09 5.05 -1.08
C GLU A 56 5.48 4.79 -0.47
N ARG A 57 5.92 3.52 -0.42
CA ARG A 57 7.27 3.19 0.09
C ARG A 57 8.39 3.64 -0.85
N LYS A 58 8.17 3.59 -2.16
CA LYS A 58 9.14 4.11 -3.14
C LYS A 58 9.26 5.62 -3.04
N GLU A 59 8.13 6.33 -2.99
CA GLU A 59 8.08 7.78 -2.82
C GLU A 59 8.79 8.21 -1.52
N PHE A 60 8.50 7.53 -0.41
CA PHE A 60 9.19 7.78 0.85
C PHE A 60 10.71 7.62 0.73
N LEU A 61 11.19 6.59 0.03
CA LEU A 61 12.63 6.40 -0.17
C LEU A 61 13.24 7.51 -1.03
N GLU A 62 12.53 7.99 -2.04
CA GLU A 62 12.95 9.13 -2.87
C GLU A 62 13.03 10.42 -2.04
N GLU A 63 12.01 10.71 -1.23
CA GLU A 63 12.01 11.84 -0.30
C GLU A 63 13.19 11.77 0.67
N MET A 64 13.40 10.61 1.32
CA MET A 64 14.54 10.42 2.23
C MET A 64 15.88 10.52 1.51
N THR A 65 15.94 10.13 0.23
CA THR A 65 17.16 10.27 -0.59
C THR A 65 17.42 11.72 -0.94
N ALA A 66 16.40 12.50 -1.29
CA ALA A 66 16.50 13.94 -1.52
C ALA A 66 16.97 14.69 -0.25
N LEU A 67 16.57 14.21 0.93
CA LEU A 67 17.05 14.69 2.23
C LEU A 67 18.43 14.16 2.65
N GLY A 68 19.11 13.37 1.80
CA GLY A 68 20.42 12.78 2.09
C GLY A 68 20.41 11.59 3.07
N LYS A 69 19.23 11.18 3.55
CA LYS A 69 19.04 10.06 4.50
C LYS A 69 18.78 8.72 3.82
N GLY A 70 18.76 8.65 2.48
CA GLY A 70 18.42 7.45 1.72
C GLY A 70 19.21 6.20 2.13
N LYS A 71 20.51 6.32 2.48
CA LYS A 71 21.33 5.19 2.93
C LYS A 71 20.81 4.51 4.20
N GLN A 72 20.16 5.27 5.10
CA GLN A 72 19.63 4.75 6.36
C GLN A 72 18.36 3.94 6.14
N TYR A 73 17.52 4.37 5.18
CA TYR A 73 16.20 3.78 4.95
C TYR A 73 16.16 2.75 3.82
N ARG A 74 17.11 2.81 2.87
CA ARG A 74 17.12 1.97 1.66
C ARG A 74 16.93 0.47 1.96
N ASN A 75 17.67 -0.07 2.92
CA ASN A 75 17.59 -1.50 3.21
C ASN A 75 16.25 -1.89 3.87
N ILE A 76 15.75 -1.05 4.76
CA ILE A 76 14.47 -1.25 5.46
C ILE A 76 13.34 -1.22 4.43
N ILE A 77 13.27 -0.15 3.65
CA ILE A 77 12.22 0.06 2.65
C ILE A 77 12.25 -1.02 1.56
N ASN A 78 13.42 -1.41 1.06
CA ASN A 78 13.52 -2.49 0.08
C ASN A 78 13.02 -3.84 0.65
N THR A 79 13.25 -4.09 1.93
CA THR A 79 12.75 -5.30 2.59
C THR A 79 11.22 -5.27 2.66
N GLU A 80 10.63 -4.13 3.00
CA GLU A 80 9.18 -3.97 3.05
C GLU A 80 8.53 -4.06 1.67
N ILE A 81 9.13 -3.45 0.64
CA ILE A 81 8.71 -3.62 -0.76
C ILE A 81 8.76 -5.10 -1.16
N SER A 82 9.83 -5.81 -0.80
CA SER A 82 9.95 -7.25 -1.11
C SER A 82 8.88 -8.10 -0.42
N GLN A 83 8.48 -7.74 0.80
CA GLN A 83 7.39 -8.41 1.51
C GLN A 83 6.06 -8.18 0.81
N LYS A 84 5.76 -6.94 0.39
CA LYS A 84 4.54 -6.58 -0.34
C LYS A 84 4.47 -7.25 -1.72
N ILE A 85 5.59 -7.33 -2.45
CA ILE A 85 5.64 -8.08 -3.72
C ILE A 85 5.27 -9.55 -3.51
N ARG A 86 5.79 -10.17 -2.44
CA ARG A 86 5.41 -11.56 -2.11
C ARG A 86 3.93 -11.70 -1.78
N GLU A 87 3.33 -10.71 -1.11
CA GLU A 87 1.88 -10.68 -0.87
C GLU A 87 1.10 -10.62 -2.18
N LEU A 88 1.50 -9.76 -3.12
CA LEU A 88 0.89 -9.70 -4.46
C LEU A 88 0.98 -11.04 -5.20
N GLU A 89 2.14 -11.72 -5.15
CA GLU A 89 2.31 -13.04 -5.78
C GLU A 89 1.37 -14.10 -5.18
N VAL A 90 1.11 -14.05 -3.87
CA VAL A 90 0.20 -14.98 -3.21
C VAL A 90 -1.24 -14.71 -3.66
N ILE A 91 -1.66 -13.44 -3.70
CA ILE A 91 -2.98 -13.04 -4.18
C ILE A 91 -3.18 -13.44 -5.65
N ASP A 92 -2.18 -13.19 -6.50
CA ASP A 92 -2.24 -13.53 -7.93
C ASP A 92 -2.32 -15.05 -8.18
N LYS A 93 -1.57 -15.84 -7.40
CA LYS A 93 -1.65 -17.31 -7.45
C LYS A 93 -3.01 -17.83 -7.01
N ALA A 94 -3.60 -17.26 -5.96
CA ALA A 94 -4.93 -17.64 -5.50
C ALA A 94 -5.98 -17.42 -6.59
N ARG A 95 -5.97 -16.24 -7.22
CA ARG A 95 -6.86 -15.91 -8.35
C ARG A 95 -6.65 -16.80 -9.55
N SER A 96 -5.39 -17.07 -9.91
CA SER A 96 -5.07 -17.95 -11.04
C SER A 96 -5.56 -19.38 -10.79
N ALA A 97 -5.47 -19.86 -9.54
CA ALA A 97 -6.02 -21.16 -9.16
C ALA A 97 -7.55 -21.18 -9.25
N GLU A 98 -8.23 -20.15 -8.75
CA GLU A 98 -9.68 -20.01 -8.84
C GLU A 98 -10.15 -19.94 -10.30
N LEU A 99 -9.51 -19.14 -11.15
CA LEU A 99 -9.87 -19.05 -12.57
C LEU A 99 -9.75 -20.41 -13.28
N ARG A 100 -8.73 -21.20 -12.93
CA ARG A 100 -8.52 -22.55 -13.47
C ARG A 100 -9.59 -23.55 -13.02
N THR A 101 -10.19 -23.39 -11.85
CA THR A 101 -11.29 -24.26 -11.41
C THR A 101 -12.61 -23.90 -12.10
N ILE A 102 -12.84 -22.62 -12.39
CA ILE A 102 -14.08 -22.13 -13.03
C ILE A 102 -14.07 -22.40 -14.55
N MET A 103 -12.89 -22.38 -15.18
CA MET A 103 -12.71 -22.68 -16.60
C MET A 103 -11.92 -23.98 -16.82
N PRO A 104 -12.53 -25.17 -16.66
CA PRO A 104 -11.90 -26.38 -17.15
C PRO A 104 -11.85 -26.27 -18.67
N GLU A 105 -10.64 -26.27 -19.23
CA GLU A 105 -10.40 -26.25 -20.68
C GLU A 105 -11.34 -27.27 -21.34
N LYS A 106 -12.24 -26.77 -22.21
CA LYS A 106 -12.96 -27.64 -23.13
C LYS A 106 -11.89 -28.28 -24.01
N LYS A 107 -11.48 -29.50 -23.68
CA LYS A 107 -10.74 -30.36 -24.60
C LYS A 107 -11.55 -30.39 -25.90
N THR A 108 -11.01 -29.69 -26.88
CA THR A 108 -11.47 -29.77 -28.26
C THR A 108 -10.96 -31.12 -28.74
N GLU A 109 -11.87 -32.08 -28.85
CA GLU A 109 -11.66 -33.36 -29.52
C GLU A 109 -11.80 -33.17 -31.04
#